data_AF-A0A2V1GVU7-F1
#
_entry.id   AF-A0A2V1GVU7-F1
#
_cell.length_a   1.000
_cell.length_b   1.000
_cell.length_c   1.000
_cell.angle_alpha   90.00
_cell.angle_beta   90.00
_cell.angle_gamma   90.00
#
_symmetry.space_group_name_H-M   'P 1'
#
loop_
_entity.id
_entity.type
_entity.pdbx_description
1 polymer ?
#
loop_
_entity_poly.entity_id
_entity_poly.type
_entity_poly.pdbx_seq_one_letter_code
_entity_poly.pdbx_strand_id
1 'polypeptide(L)'
;MPSQRFLKGLAVSSLLFSSASFAEAFTYDISDLHCQTINVNTDDVVLITRNAPNQNFKEFTYVSEEAYEMCGPELIDDNSRTIDLLYDTTHYIQEVDENDSDPDSHASYTAGETYYAIITSNFHDELQDQQLTQSCQQNNKFKIVVNEVNTPRTSPEPSHCEPKAITTQHNVSKDLYVRAGPSSDINYNTDKLVVKDSYPEWTRLSYLAFDFDNGQLSNENKLTLKIKVKSSNATGLLRIRETARDWSTGDISYNNQPEIYDGVNVFAVVPQTTSAEWIYVDMSPFIANGSFTGSIAISNEIFDTYTSLYASESSYAPSLTLTASVKPIPESVVSTQTLAPNKGTYVRGGSSQNSVISSPDIVVKTSGDPTYTRNGLLQFDLNDINLESPFEATLRLNFKRLRNNINLSVKAVNDWNEETVTWSTQPTTTSDVTIEESFSEAQHQQWVDIDVTSLLSADDSLGSFRLSIDSEAYVEIHKSNQAFTPELVITTN
;
A
#
# COMPACT_ATOMS: atom_id res chain seq x y z
N MET A 1 -51.85 36.18 12.80
CA MET A 1 -52.17 35.30 11.66
C MET A 1 -52.19 36.15 10.39
N PRO A 2 -51.73 35.69 9.20
CA PRO A 2 -50.46 35.00 8.90
C PRO A 2 -49.76 35.47 7.59
N SER A 3 -48.59 34.88 7.29
CA SER A 3 -47.89 34.74 5.98
C SER A 3 -47.10 35.95 5.43
N GLN A 4 -46.02 35.85 4.64
CA GLN A 4 -45.01 34.83 4.26
C GLN A 4 -43.93 35.56 3.39
N ARG A 5 -42.66 35.13 3.47
CA ARG A 5 -41.58 35.08 2.43
C ARG A 5 -41.26 36.31 1.53
N PHE A 6 -39.99 36.72 1.47
CA PHE A 6 -39.00 36.33 0.43
C PHE A 6 -37.64 37.03 0.65
N LEU A 7 -36.56 36.37 0.21
CA LEU A 7 -35.17 36.81 0.24
C LEU A 7 -34.65 36.89 -1.21
N LYS A 8 -33.74 37.85 -1.45
CA LYS A 8 -32.80 38.04 -2.58
C LYS A 8 -33.23 38.93 -3.77
N GLY A 9 -32.29 39.80 -4.16
CA GLY A 9 -32.10 40.19 -5.56
C GLY A 9 -31.23 41.43 -5.82
N LEU A 10 -29.97 41.19 -6.22
CA LEU A 10 -29.08 42.03 -7.07
C LEU A 10 -28.52 43.34 -6.47
N ALA A 11 -27.31 43.80 -6.81
CA ALA A 11 -26.44 43.57 -7.96
C ALA A 11 -24.99 43.88 -7.58
N VAL A 12 -23.99 43.22 -8.19
CA VAL A 12 -22.77 43.91 -8.67
C VAL A 12 -22.17 43.15 -9.87
N SER A 13 -22.17 43.87 -11.00
CA SER A 13 -21.18 43.95 -12.08
C SER A 13 -20.33 42.74 -12.46
N SER A 14 -20.60 42.24 -13.67
CA SER A 14 -19.73 41.43 -14.51
C SER A 14 -18.47 42.20 -14.94
N LEU A 15 -17.31 41.78 -14.43
CA LEU A 15 -16.01 41.95 -15.09
C LEU A 15 -15.69 40.61 -15.78
N LEU A 16 -15.55 40.66 -17.10
CA LEU A 16 -15.05 39.56 -17.92
C LEU A 16 -13.57 39.33 -17.56
N PHE A 17 -13.29 38.30 -16.76
CA PHE A 17 -11.99 37.66 -16.73
C PHE A 17 -12.03 36.54 -17.75
N SER A 18 -11.22 36.62 -18.82
CA SER A 18 -10.86 35.41 -19.56
C SER A 18 -10.07 34.53 -18.58
N SER A 19 -10.59 33.34 -18.28
CA SER A 19 -9.86 32.32 -17.55
C SER A 19 -8.65 31.89 -18.38
N ALA A 20 -7.49 32.47 -18.12
CA ALA A 20 -6.24 31.81 -18.47
C ALA A 20 -6.17 30.56 -17.58
N SER A 21 -6.19 29.36 -18.18
CA SER A 21 -5.82 28.15 -17.46
C SER A 21 -4.32 28.27 -17.19
N PHE A 22 -3.95 28.34 -15.92
CA PHE A 22 -2.55 28.20 -15.55
C PHE A 22 -2.27 26.70 -15.50
N ALA A 23 -1.33 26.23 -16.31
CA ALA A 23 -0.74 24.90 -16.21
C ALA A 23 -0.33 24.64 -14.75
N GLU A 24 -0.78 23.52 -14.16
CA GLU A 24 -0.34 23.10 -12.83
C GLU A 24 0.75 22.04 -12.96
N ALA A 25 1.77 22.14 -12.11
CA ALA A 25 2.86 21.18 -12.03
C ALA A 25 2.62 20.26 -10.83
N PHE A 26 2.46 18.96 -11.08
CA PHE A 26 2.24 17.93 -10.06
C PHE A 26 3.50 17.10 -9.88
N THR A 27 3.99 17.00 -8.65
CA THR A 27 5.19 16.21 -8.34
C THR A 27 4.80 14.96 -7.55
N TYR A 28 5.29 13.80 -7.98
CA TYR A 28 5.06 12.50 -7.34
C TYR A 28 6.39 11.78 -7.12
N ASP A 29 6.59 11.19 -5.93
CA ASP A 29 7.66 10.20 -5.77
C ASP A 29 7.18 8.87 -6.38
N ILE A 30 8.03 8.22 -7.20
CA ILE A 30 7.73 6.91 -7.78
C ILE A 30 7.37 5.85 -6.74
N SER A 31 7.86 6.00 -5.51
CA SER A 31 7.55 5.11 -4.39
C SER A 31 6.10 5.21 -3.93
N ASP A 32 5.44 6.34 -4.20
CA ASP A 32 4.07 6.61 -3.78
C ASP A 32 3.05 6.30 -4.90
N LEU A 33 3.56 6.01 -6.11
CA LEU A 33 2.74 5.74 -7.29
C LEU A 33 2.15 4.32 -7.33
N HIS A 34 2.35 3.51 -6.30
CA HIS A 34 1.89 2.12 -6.32
C HIS A 34 0.35 2.08 -6.35
N CYS A 35 -0.22 1.50 -7.41
CA CYS A 35 -1.66 1.37 -7.63
C CYS A 35 -2.42 2.70 -7.76
N GLN A 36 -1.76 3.74 -8.29
CA GLN A 36 -2.33 5.08 -8.41
C GLN A 36 -2.94 5.38 -9.79
N THR A 37 -4.00 6.19 -9.78
CA THR A 37 -4.50 6.88 -10.98
C THR A 37 -4.20 8.37 -10.86
N ILE A 38 -3.35 8.87 -11.76
CA ILE A 38 -3.03 10.28 -11.88
C ILE A 38 -3.98 10.88 -12.92
N ASN A 39 -4.79 11.85 -12.54
CA ASN A 39 -5.67 12.55 -13.47
C ASN A 39 -5.05 13.91 -13.80
N VAL A 40 -4.81 14.16 -15.08
CA VAL A 40 -4.22 15.41 -15.55
C VAL A 40 -5.02 15.98 -16.70
N ASN A 41 -4.87 17.28 -16.94
CA ASN A 41 -5.29 17.90 -18.19
C ASN A 41 -4.10 17.94 -19.15
N THR A 42 -4.37 18.22 -20.42
CA THR A 42 -3.35 18.34 -21.47
C THR A 42 -2.34 19.46 -21.23
N ASP A 43 -2.72 20.52 -20.49
CA ASP A 43 -1.84 21.63 -20.14
C ASP A 43 -1.09 21.43 -18.81
N ASP A 44 -1.27 20.28 -18.13
CA ASP A 44 -0.60 20.01 -16.86
C ASP A 44 0.79 19.36 -17.07
N VAL A 45 1.70 19.60 -16.12
CA VAL A 45 3.03 18.98 -16.10
C VAL A 45 3.08 17.97 -14.96
N VAL A 46 3.38 16.70 -15.28
CA VAL A 46 3.66 15.69 -14.24
C VAL A 46 5.16 15.51 -14.11
N LEU A 47 5.64 15.61 -12.88
CA LEU A 47 7.01 15.39 -12.47
C LEU A 47 7.04 14.12 -11.62
N ILE A 48 7.64 13.06 -12.14
CA ILE A 48 7.89 11.84 -11.35
C ILE A 48 9.35 11.90 -10.88
N THR A 49 9.54 11.95 -9.56
CA THR A 49 10.85 12.05 -8.92
C THR A 49 11.12 10.80 -8.08
N ARG A 50 12.37 10.70 -7.61
CA ARG A 50 12.80 9.71 -6.62
C ARG A 50 13.57 10.45 -5.53
N ASN A 51 12.98 10.56 -4.34
CA ASN A 51 13.56 11.31 -3.22
C ASN A 51 14.41 10.43 -2.27
N ALA A 52 14.58 9.13 -2.56
CA ALA A 52 15.26 8.20 -1.65
C ALA A 52 16.82 8.19 -1.81
N PRO A 53 17.60 8.39 -0.72
CA PRO A 53 19.08 8.36 -0.74
C PRO A 53 19.72 6.97 -0.84
N ASN A 54 18.93 5.88 -0.86
CA ASN A 54 19.44 4.52 -0.88
C ASN A 54 19.55 3.95 -2.31
N GLN A 55 20.54 3.07 -2.54
CA GLN A 55 20.93 2.48 -3.84
C GLN A 55 19.90 1.50 -4.48
N ASN A 56 18.65 1.48 -4.03
CA ASN A 56 17.62 0.63 -4.65
C ASN A 56 17.08 1.34 -5.89
N PHE A 57 17.53 0.90 -7.08
CA PHE A 57 17.05 1.39 -8.36
C PHE A 57 15.52 1.24 -8.43
N LYS A 58 14.83 2.27 -8.92
CA LYS A 58 13.43 2.19 -9.31
C LYS A 58 13.31 2.75 -10.72
N GLU A 59 12.64 2.01 -11.57
CA GLU A 59 12.33 2.39 -12.95
C GLU A 59 10.84 2.13 -13.15
N PHE A 60 10.29 2.67 -14.22
CA PHE A 60 8.96 2.26 -14.65
C PHE A 60 8.92 2.09 -16.17
N THR A 61 8.10 1.15 -16.62
CA THR A 61 7.92 0.84 -18.03
C THR A 61 6.51 1.15 -18.45
N TYR A 62 6.33 1.98 -19.49
CA TYR A 62 5.03 2.15 -20.12
C TYR A 62 4.63 0.88 -20.86
N VAL A 63 3.41 0.44 -20.63
CA VAL A 63 2.85 -0.80 -21.18
C VAL A 63 1.45 -0.55 -21.76
N SER A 64 0.96 -1.51 -22.53
CA SER A 64 -0.42 -1.50 -23.01
C SER A 64 -1.41 -1.72 -21.86
N GLU A 65 -2.67 -1.31 -22.05
CA GLU A 65 -3.76 -1.60 -21.11
C GLU A 65 -3.90 -3.11 -20.85
N GLU A 66 -3.78 -3.92 -21.90
CA GLU A 66 -3.88 -5.37 -21.80
C GLU A 66 -2.74 -5.97 -20.93
N ALA A 67 -1.50 -5.50 -21.11
CA ALA A 67 -0.38 -5.91 -20.27
C ALA A 67 -0.54 -5.43 -18.82
N TYR A 68 -1.03 -4.21 -18.62
CA TYR A 68 -1.32 -3.65 -17.31
C TYR A 68 -2.40 -4.45 -16.55
N GLU A 69 -3.45 -4.89 -17.22
CA GLU A 69 -4.55 -5.63 -16.59
C GLU A 69 -4.24 -7.12 -16.38
N MET A 70 -3.55 -7.76 -17.33
CA MET A 70 -3.33 -9.21 -17.28
C MET A 70 -2.02 -9.63 -16.60
N CYS A 71 -1.06 -8.71 -16.44
CA CYS A 71 0.27 -8.99 -15.88
C CYS A 71 0.91 -10.27 -16.45
N GLY A 72 0.89 -10.41 -17.78
CA GLY A 72 1.40 -11.58 -18.50
C GLY A 72 2.78 -11.35 -19.14
N PRO A 73 3.60 -12.39 -19.28
CA PRO A 73 4.99 -12.28 -19.76
C PRO A 73 5.15 -12.04 -21.27
N GLU A 74 4.09 -12.19 -22.08
CA GLU A 74 4.17 -12.16 -23.56
C GLU A 74 3.66 -10.86 -24.20
N LEU A 75 3.41 -9.79 -23.42
CA LEU A 75 2.62 -8.63 -23.89
C LEU A 75 3.36 -7.29 -23.85
N ILE A 76 4.67 -7.34 -23.61
CA ILE A 76 5.53 -6.17 -23.68
C ILE A 76 5.87 -5.98 -25.16
N ASP A 77 5.16 -5.07 -25.81
CA ASP A 77 5.38 -4.70 -27.22
C ASP A 77 6.82 -4.15 -27.40
N ASP A 78 7.37 -4.28 -28.60
CA ASP A 78 8.65 -3.66 -29.03
C ASP A 78 8.61 -2.11 -28.87
N ASN A 79 7.42 -1.53 -28.68
CA ASN A 79 7.20 -0.10 -28.43
C ASN A 79 7.13 0.26 -26.93
N SER A 80 7.31 -0.70 -26.01
CA SER A 80 7.41 -0.40 -24.59
C SER A 80 8.63 0.48 -24.31
N ARG A 81 8.44 1.48 -23.45
CA ARG A 81 9.48 2.44 -23.11
C ARG A 81 9.74 2.39 -21.60
N THR A 82 10.93 1.93 -21.24
CA THR A 82 11.42 1.97 -19.86
C THR A 82 12.04 3.32 -19.57
N ILE A 83 11.65 3.90 -18.43
CA ILE A 83 12.15 5.17 -17.92
C ILE A 83 12.94 4.88 -16.65
N ASP A 84 14.25 5.13 -16.73
CA ASP A 84 15.17 4.98 -15.61
C ASP A 84 15.15 6.24 -14.75
N LEU A 85 14.75 6.10 -13.48
CA LEU A 85 14.86 7.18 -12.50
C LEU A 85 16.12 7.00 -11.65
N LEU A 86 17.22 7.58 -12.12
CA LEU A 86 18.44 7.73 -11.33
C LEU A 86 18.23 8.73 -10.18
N TYR A 87 19.18 8.80 -9.26
CA TYR A 87 19.10 9.74 -8.14
C TYR A 87 18.98 11.19 -8.67
N ASP A 88 18.00 11.94 -8.17
CA ASP A 88 17.73 13.33 -8.56
C ASP A 88 17.26 13.51 -10.03
N THR A 89 16.86 12.43 -10.72
CA THR A 89 16.22 12.57 -12.03
C THR A 89 14.74 12.85 -11.90
N THR A 90 14.28 13.80 -12.71
CA THR A 90 12.86 14.13 -12.84
C THR A 90 12.42 13.72 -14.24
N HIS A 91 11.39 12.88 -14.32
CA HIS A 91 10.75 12.62 -15.60
C HIS A 91 9.61 13.60 -15.83
N TYR A 92 9.65 14.25 -16.99
CA TYR A 92 8.70 15.27 -17.40
C TYR A 92 7.68 14.70 -18.38
N ILE A 93 6.43 15.00 -18.07
CA ILE A 93 5.25 14.58 -18.80
C ILE A 93 4.49 15.84 -19.19
N GLN A 94 4.48 16.17 -20.49
CA GLN A 94 3.85 17.38 -21.04
C GLN A 94 3.34 17.19 -22.47
N GLU A 95 2.49 18.08 -22.97
CA GLU A 95 2.15 18.17 -24.40
C GLU A 95 3.39 18.62 -25.21
N VAL A 96 3.60 18.05 -26.41
CA VAL A 96 4.79 18.34 -27.24
C VAL A 96 4.80 19.83 -27.61
N ASP A 97 5.82 20.57 -27.16
CA ASP A 97 6.15 21.85 -27.78
C ASP A 97 6.86 21.55 -29.10
N GLU A 98 6.29 21.99 -30.23
CA GLU A 98 6.88 21.81 -31.57
C GLU A 98 8.30 22.43 -31.70
N ASN A 99 8.76 23.20 -30.70
CA ASN A 99 10.08 23.82 -30.66
C ASN A 99 11.07 23.16 -29.67
N ASP A 100 10.73 22.02 -29.06
CA ASP A 100 11.63 21.37 -28.10
C ASP A 100 12.89 20.80 -28.80
N SER A 101 14.06 21.08 -28.20
CA SER A 101 15.36 20.74 -28.75
C SER A 101 15.88 19.36 -28.32
N ASP A 102 15.18 18.69 -27.39
CA ASP A 102 15.50 17.33 -26.94
C ASP A 102 14.23 16.45 -26.88
N PRO A 103 13.76 15.91 -28.02
CA PRO A 103 12.52 15.13 -28.09
C PRO A 103 12.61 13.78 -27.33
N ASP A 104 13.81 13.35 -26.93
CA ASP A 104 14.00 12.10 -26.20
C ASP A 104 13.86 12.26 -24.67
N SER A 105 13.86 13.47 -24.10
CA SER A 105 13.71 13.68 -22.65
C SER A 105 12.27 13.76 -22.14
N HIS A 106 11.29 13.80 -23.04
CA HIS A 106 9.89 14.04 -22.70
C HIS A 106 8.98 12.91 -23.21
N ALA A 107 8.04 12.45 -22.36
CA ALA A 107 6.92 11.65 -22.80
C ALA A 107 5.77 12.59 -23.16
N SER A 108 5.22 12.45 -24.37
CA SER A 108 4.14 13.27 -24.87
C SER A 108 2.77 12.63 -24.70
N TYR A 109 1.80 13.43 -24.29
CA TYR A 109 0.45 12.95 -23.99
C TYR A 109 -0.57 13.47 -24.99
N THR A 110 -1.54 12.61 -25.34
CA THR A 110 -2.68 12.97 -26.19
C THR A 110 -3.94 13.12 -25.33
N ALA A 111 -4.72 14.16 -25.59
CA ALA A 111 -6.00 14.39 -24.91
C ALA A 111 -6.92 13.17 -25.04
N GLY A 112 -7.54 12.74 -23.95
CA GLY A 112 -8.48 11.62 -23.92
C GLY A 112 -7.84 10.23 -23.80
N GLU A 113 -6.52 10.14 -23.81
CA GLU A 113 -5.79 8.87 -23.69
C GLU A 113 -5.46 8.52 -22.24
N THR A 114 -5.27 7.22 -21.99
CA THR A 114 -4.77 6.69 -20.71
C THR A 114 -3.46 5.96 -20.93
N TYR A 115 -2.47 6.29 -20.12
CA TYR A 115 -1.14 5.70 -20.18
C TYR A 115 -0.94 4.81 -18.96
N TYR A 116 -0.43 3.61 -19.19
CA TYR A 116 -0.28 2.58 -18.16
C TYR A 116 1.19 2.30 -17.92
N ALA A 117 1.62 2.18 -16.67
CA ALA A 117 3.01 1.98 -16.31
C ALA A 117 3.16 0.95 -15.19
N ILE A 118 4.23 0.15 -15.24
CA ILE A 118 4.62 -0.81 -14.20
C ILE A 118 5.95 -0.36 -13.62
N ILE A 119 6.04 -0.28 -12.30
CA ILE A 119 7.24 0.09 -11.54
C ILE A 119 8.06 -1.17 -11.27
N THR A 120 9.37 -1.14 -11.52
CA THR A 120 10.31 -2.24 -11.23
C THR A 120 11.50 -1.72 -10.43
N SER A 121 12.27 -2.63 -9.84
CA SER A 121 13.32 -2.29 -8.86
C SER A 121 14.74 -2.71 -9.26
N ASN A 122 15.00 -3.07 -10.52
CA ASN A 122 16.32 -3.59 -10.91
C ASN A 122 16.70 -3.42 -12.39
N PHE A 123 17.97 -3.07 -12.62
CA PHE A 123 18.58 -2.72 -13.91
C PHE A 123 19.17 -3.95 -14.64
N HIS A 124 18.51 -5.11 -14.65
CA HIS A 124 19.07 -6.31 -15.30
C HIS A 124 18.20 -6.80 -16.46
N ASP A 125 18.62 -6.45 -17.69
CA ASP A 125 18.02 -6.79 -18.98
C ASP A 125 17.70 -8.29 -19.17
N GLU A 126 18.43 -9.19 -18.49
CA GLU A 126 18.26 -10.64 -18.66
C GLU A 126 17.00 -11.22 -17.98
N LEU A 127 16.29 -10.46 -17.13
CA LEU A 127 15.11 -10.93 -16.36
C LEU A 127 13.91 -9.96 -16.39
N GLN A 128 13.90 -8.99 -17.30
CA GLN A 128 12.97 -7.85 -17.30
C GLN A 128 11.48 -8.29 -17.37
N ASP A 129 11.15 -9.27 -18.22
CA ASP A 129 9.77 -9.75 -18.38
C ASP A 129 9.21 -10.43 -17.12
N GLN A 130 10.05 -11.22 -16.43
CA GLN A 130 9.65 -11.88 -15.18
C GLN A 130 9.48 -10.86 -14.05
N GLN A 131 10.34 -9.85 -14.00
CA GLN A 131 10.24 -8.78 -13.00
C GLN A 131 9.04 -7.88 -13.25
N LEU A 132 8.77 -7.48 -14.49
CA LEU A 132 7.57 -6.72 -14.85
C LEU A 132 6.30 -7.50 -14.53
N THR A 133 6.27 -8.78 -14.88
CA THR A 133 5.16 -9.69 -14.52
C THR A 133 4.95 -9.74 -13.01
N GLN A 134 6.02 -9.99 -12.24
CA GLN A 134 5.96 -10.08 -10.78
C GLN A 134 5.54 -8.75 -10.15
N SER A 135 6.08 -7.64 -10.62
CA SER A 135 5.80 -6.30 -10.08
C SER A 135 4.37 -5.85 -10.41
N CYS A 136 3.89 -6.14 -11.62
CA CYS A 136 2.50 -5.93 -12.01
C CYS A 136 1.55 -6.76 -11.15
N GLN A 137 1.86 -8.04 -10.92
CA GLN A 137 1.08 -8.92 -10.04
C GLN A 137 1.06 -8.44 -8.59
N GLN A 138 2.09 -7.71 -8.17
CA GLN A 138 2.18 -7.06 -6.86
C GLN A 138 1.51 -5.68 -6.80
N ASN A 139 0.84 -5.25 -7.88
CA ASN A 139 0.21 -3.92 -8.02
C ASN A 139 1.18 -2.73 -7.96
N ASN A 140 2.46 -2.95 -8.25
CA ASN A 140 3.43 -1.88 -8.45
C ASN A 140 3.22 -1.28 -9.86
N LYS A 141 2.06 -0.71 -10.11
CA LYS A 141 1.65 -0.17 -11.40
C LYS A 141 0.78 1.06 -11.20
N PHE A 142 0.83 2.00 -12.12
CA PHE A 142 0.02 3.22 -12.10
C PHE A 142 -0.51 3.55 -13.49
N LYS A 143 -1.51 4.42 -13.55
CA LYS A 143 -2.00 4.96 -14.82
C LYS A 143 -2.17 6.46 -14.76
N ILE A 144 -1.98 7.11 -15.91
CA ILE A 144 -2.17 8.54 -16.11
C ILE A 144 -3.35 8.71 -17.07
N VAL A 145 -4.40 9.36 -16.63
CA VAL A 145 -5.59 9.68 -17.42
C VAL A 145 -5.50 11.14 -17.85
N VAL A 146 -5.46 11.39 -19.17
CA VAL A 146 -5.32 12.72 -19.75
C VAL A 146 -6.69 13.22 -20.17
N ASN A 147 -7.20 14.22 -19.47
CA ASN A 147 -8.51 14.81 -19.75
C ASN A 147 -8.42 15.87 -20.86
N GLU A 148 -9.52 16.05 -21.60
CA GLU A 148 -9.68 17.15 -22.55
C GLU A 148 -9.71 18.50 -21.84
N VAL A 149 -9.17 19.54 -22.49
CA VAL A 149 -9.18 20.92 -21.98
C VAL A 149 -10.62 21.33 -21.60
N ASN A 150 -10.82 21.77 -20.34
CA ASN A 150 -12.08 22.24 -19.71
C ASN A 150 -12.87 21.27 -18.83
N THR A 151 -12.32 20.11 -18.43
CA THR A 151 -12.89 19.37 -17.29
C THR A 151 -12.65 20.12 -15.96
N PRO A 152 -13.63 20.16 -15.03
CA PRO A 152 -13.45 20.85 -13.74
C PRO A 152 -12.23 20.32 -12.99
N ARG A 153 -11.33 21.23 -12.56
CA ARG A 153 -10.14 20.90 -11.77
C ARG A 153 -10.54 20.29 -10.44
N THR A 154 -10.46 18.97 -10.35
CA THR A 154 -10.31 18.27 -9.07
C THR A 154 -8.82 18.06 -8.86
N SER A 155 -8.28 18.49 -7.72
CA SER A 155 -6.94 18.11 -7.28
C SER A 155 -6.79 16.60 -7.52
N PRO A 156 -5.72 16.12 -8.18
CA PRO A 156 -5.50 14.70 -8.37
C PRO A 156 -5.22 14.09 -7.00
N GLU A 157 -6.29 13.73 -6.29
CA GLU A 157 -6.21 12.88 -5.12
C GLU A 157 -5.91 11.47 -5.67
N PRO A 158 -4.79 10.87 -5.28
CA PRO A 158 -4.46 9.53 -5.72
C PRO A 158 -5.56 8.58 -5.25
N SER A 159 -6.38 8.07 -6.18
CA SER A 159 -7.43 7.12 -5.83
C SER A 159 -6.80 5.74 -5.66
N HIS A 160 -6.70 5.32 -4.40
CA HIS A 160 -6.23 3.98 -4.04
C HIS A 160 -7.16 2.94 -4.69
N CYS A 161 -6.64 2.15 -5.64
CA CYS A 161 -7.41 1.03 -6.17
C CYS A 161 -7.52 -0.04 -5.08
N GLU A 162 -8.74 -0.44 -4.73
CA GLU A 162 -8.93 -1.63 -3.90
C GLU A 162 -8.25 -2.82 -4.61
N PRO A 163 -7.33 -3.56 -3.95
CA PRO A 163 -6.65 -4.68 -4.58
C PRO A 163 -7.69 -5.73 -4.98
N LYS A 164 -7.92 -5.84 -6.29
CA LYS A 164 -8.79 -6.88 -6.84
C LYS A 164 -8.02 -8.19 -6.82
N ALA A 165 -8.48 -9.14 -6.01
CA ALA A 165 -7.83 -10.44 -5.93
C ALA A 165 -7.79 -11.12 -7.31
N ILE A 166 -6.60 -11.57 -7.73
CA ILE A 166 -6.42 -12.31 -8.97
C ILE A 166 -7.08 -13.67 -8.81
N THR A 167 -8.00 -14.02 -9.72
CA THR A 167 -8.71 -15.30 -9.69
C THR A 167 -8.48 -16.09 -10.96
N THR A 168 -8.00 -17.32 -10.82
CA THR A 168 -7.88 -18.31 -11.91
C THR A 168 -8.95 -19.38 -11.73
N GLN A 169 -9.68 -19.71 -12.81
CA GLN A 169 -10.69 -20.76 -12.80
C GLN A 169 -10.15 -22.02 -13.50
N HIS A 170 -10.30 -23.17 -12.86
CA HIS A 170 -9.92 -24.49 -13.37
C HIS A 170 -11.16 -25.35 -13.60
N ASN A 171 -11.32 -25.83 -14.82
CA ASN A 171 -12.45 -26.68 -15.21
C ASN A 171 -12.20 -28.14 -14.82
N VAL A 172 -13.28 -28.90 -14.66
CA VAL A 172 -13.20 -30.35 -14.51
C VAL A 172 -12.68 -30.95 -15.81
N SER A 173 -11.63 -31.76 -15.69
CA SER A 173 -11.02 -32.54 -16.78
C SER A 173 -11.60 -33.95 -16.89
N LYS A 174 -12.00 -34.55 -15.76
CA LYS A 174 -12.58 -35.90 -15.67
C LYS A 174 -13.49 -36.00 -14.46
N ASP A 175 -14.60 -36.71 -14.59
CA ASP A 175 -15.46 -37.06 -13.47
C ASP A 175 -16.24 -38.36 -13.70
N LEU A 176 -16.66 -38.98 -12.59
CA LEU A 176 -17.56 -40.13 -12.57
C LEU A 176 -18.02 -40.40 -11.13
N TYR A 177 -18.94 -41.33 -10.97
CA TYR A 177 -19.13 -41.98 -9.67
C TYR A 177 -18.98 -43.50 -9.77
N VAL A 178 -18.62 -44.12 -8.65
CA VAL A 178 -18.56 -45.57 -8.49
C VAL A 178 -19.57 -46.00 -7.45
N ARG A 179 -19.97 -47.26 -7.50
CA ARG A 179 -20.93 -47.83 -6.56
C ARG A 179 -20.42 -49.16 -6.06
N ALA A 180 -20.52 -49.38 -4.77
CA ALA A 180 -20.15 -50.63 -4.14
C ALA A 180 -21.15 -51.79 -4.39
N GLY A 181 -20.91 -52.93 -3.75
CA GLY A 181 -21.80 -54.10 -3.80
C GLY A 181 -21.77 -54.84 -5.14
N PRO A 182 -22.91 -55.35 -5.63
CA PRO A 182 -22.98 -56.06 -6.91
C PRO A 182 -22.59 -55.23 -8.14
N SER A 183 -22.47 -53.90 -7.99
CA SER A 183 -22.03 -52.96 -9.03
C SER A 183 -20.58 -52.49 -8.83
N SER A 184 -19.82 -53.17 -7.97
CA SER A 184 -18.48 -52.73 -7.55
C SER A 184 -17.44 -52.68 -8.66
N ASP A 185 -17.65 -53.40 -9.77
CA ASP A 185 -16.81 -53.37 -10.97
C ASP A 185 -17.31 -52.38 -12.05
N ILE A 186 -18.32 -51.55 -11.74
CA ILE A 186 -18.94 -50.61 -12.68
C ILE A 186 -18.52 -49.17 -12.34
N ASN A 187 -17.98 -48.43 -13.32
CA ASN A 187 -17.96 -46.97 -13.31
C ASN A 187 -19.21 -46.39 -13.94
N TYR A 188 -19.60 -45.22 -13.45
CA TYR A 188 -20.70 -44.44 -13.98
C TYR A 188 -20.19 -43.07 -14.41
N ASN A 189 -19.70 -43.01 -15.66
CA ASN A 189 -19.44 -41.76 -16.36
C ASN A 189 -20.75 -41.29 -17.03
N THR A 190 -21.48 -40.41 -16.35
CA THR A 190 -22.84 -39.98 -16.73
C THR A 190 -23.01 -38.48 -16.51
N ASP A 191 -24.11 -37.91 -17.01
CA ASP A 191 -24.50 -36.49 -16.85
C ASP A 191 -24.68 -35.99 -15.39
N LYS A 192 -24.44 -36.85 -14.41
CA LYS A 192 -24.56 -36.57 -12.99
C LYS A 192 -23.53 -37.35 -12.18
N LEU A 193 -23.15 -36.75 -11.07
CA LEU A 193 -22.41 -37.40 -10.00
C LEU A 193 -23.40 -37.81 -8.90
N VAL A 194 -23.04 -38.84 -8.14
CA VAL A 194 -23.87 -39.37 -7.07
C VAL A 194 -23.01 -39.73 -5.87
N VAL A 195 -23.40 -39.19 -4.72
CA VAL A 195 -22.78 -39.49 -3.43
C VAL A 195 -23.85 -40.01 -2.49
N LYS A 196 -23.53 -41.12 -1.84
CA LYS A 196 -24.42 -41.79 -0.89
C LYS A 196 -23.59 -42.58 0.09
N ASP A 197 -23.75 -42.33 1.37
CA ASP A 197 -23.38 -43.29 2.40
C ASP A 197 -24.58 -44.15 2.74
N SER A 198 -24.37 -45.45 2.90
CA SER A 198 -25.43 -46.44 3.11
C SER A 198 -24.78 -47.75 3.54
N TYR A 199 -25.56 -48.83 3.57
CA TYR A 199 -24.98 -50.16 3.64
C TYR A 199 -23.93 -50.33 2.54
N PRO A 200 -22.86 -51.11 2.80
CA PRO A 200 -21.72 -51.24 1.88
C PRO A 200 -22.08 -51.57 0.44
N GLU A 201 -23.24 -52.13 0.13
CA GLU A 201 -23.67 -52.45 -1.25
C GLU A 201 -24.28 -51.26 -2.03
N TRP A 202 -24.55 -50.16 -1.34
CA TRP A 202 -25.25 -48.99 -1.87
C TRP A 202 -24.45 -47.69 -1.70
N THR A 203 -23.27 -47.77 -1.08
CA THR A 203 -22.32 -46.66 -0.99
C THR A 203 -21.91 -46.20 -2.39
N ARG A 204 -21.90 -44.89 -2.59
CA ARG A 204 -21.50 -44.23 -3.83
C ARG A 204 -20.52 -43.11 -3.54
N LEU A 205 -19.44 -43.11 -4.32
CA LEU A 205 -18.36 -42.12 -4.24
C LEU A 205 -18.25 -41.44 -5.60
N SER A 206 -18.19 -40.11 -5.60
CA SER A 206 -17.95 -39.34 -6.83
C SER A 206 -16.50 -38.87 -6.88
N TYR A 207 -15.91 -38.87 -8.07
CA TYR A 207 -14.54 -38.46 -8.32
C TYR A 207 -14.54 -37.31 -9.30
N LEU A 208 -13.69 -36.32 -9.03
CA LEU A 208 -13.46 -35.14 -9.87
C LEU A 208 -11.95 -34.95 -10.00
N ALA A 209 -11.48 -34.68 -11.21
CA ALA A 209 -10.14 -34.19 -11.48
C ALA A 209 -10.22 -32.90 -12.28
N PHE A 210 -9.42 -31.91 -11.92
CA PHE A 210 -9.40 -30.60 -12.54
C PHE A 210 -8.17 -30.45 -13.44
N ASP A 211 -8.27 -29.60 -14.44
CA ASP A 211 -7.10 -29.12 -15.18
C ASP A 211 -6.36 -28.09 -14.32
N PHE A 212 -5.61 -28.61 -13.35
CA PHE A 212 -4.97 -27.85 -12.29
C PHE A 212 -3.45 -27.87 -12.47
N ASP A 213 -2.84 -26.69 -12.47
CA ASP A 213 -1.40 -26.48 -12.52
C ASP A 213 -0.89 -26.07 -11.14
N ASN A 214 0.02 -26.88 -10.59
CA ASN A 214 0.63 -26.64 -9.28
C ASN A 214 1.63 -25.49 -9.29
N GLY A 215 2.09 -25.04 -10.46
CA GLY A 215 2.99 -23.89 -10.59
C GLY A 215 2.40 -22.58 -10.05
N GLN A 216 1.08 -22.52 -9.86
CA GLN A 216 0.35 -21.35 -9.35
C GLN A 216 0.04 -21.40 -7.85
N LEU A 217 0.44 -22.47 -7.15
CA LEU A 217 0.10 -22.68 -5.74
C LEU A 217 1.02 -21.90 -4.80
N SER A 218 0.42 -21.04 -3.99
CA SER A 218 0.96 -20.55 -2.72
C SER A 218 0.08 -21.07 -1.58
N ASN A 219 0.68 -21.35 -0.42
CA ASN A 219 -0.04 -21.69 0.81
C ASN A 219 -0.94 -20.55 1.30
N GLU A 220 -0.72 -19.33 0.81
CA GLU A 220 -1.54 -18.17 1.12
C GLU A 220 -2.82 -18.14 0.27
N ASN A 221 -2.87 -18.80 -0.89
CA ASN A 221 -4.01 -18.72 -1.81
C ASN A 221 -5.30 -19.27 -1.19
N LYS A 222 -6.45 -18.79 -1.67
CA LYS A 222 -7.77 -19.35 -1.37
C LYS A 222 -8.24 -20.24 -2.51
N LEU A 223 -8.57 -21.50 -2.22
CA LEU A 223 -9.10 -22.43 -3.21
C LEU A 223 -10.60 -22.66 -2.93
N THR A 224 -11.46 -22.42 -3.92
CA THR A 224 -12.91 -22.59 -3.78
C THR A 224 -13.45 -23.56 -4.81
N LEU A 225 -14.14 -24.62 -4.37
CA LEU A 225 -14.92 -25.49 -5.26
C LEU A 225 -16.32 -24.94 -5.41
N LYS A 226 -16.72 -24.71 -6.66
CA LYS A 226 -18.09 -24.40 -7.04
C LYS A 226 -18.73 -25.65 -7.64
N ILE A 227 -19.80 -26.16 -7.03
CA ILE A 227 -20.51 -27.35 -7.52
C ILE A 227 -22.02 -27.17 -7.36
N LYS A 228 -22.78 -27.65 -8.34
CA LYS A 228 -24.24 -27.55 -8.33
C LYS A 228 -24.88 -28.85 -7.89
N VAL A 229 -25.69 -28.79 -6.85
CA VAL A 229 -26.52 -29.89 -6.36
C VAL A 229 -27.74 -29.99 -7.27
N LYS A 230 -27.97 -31.16 -7.88
CA LYS A 230 -29.14 -31.45 -8.72
C LYS A 230 -30.36 -31.76 -7.86
N SER A 231 -30.17 -32.57 -6.82
CA SER A 231 -31.20 -32.92 -5.84
C SER A 231 -30.57 -33.63 -4.62
N SER A 232 -31.18 -33.48 -3.45
CA SER A 232 -30.86 -34.26 -2.25
C SER A 232 -32.15 -34.71 -1.55
N ASN A 233 -32.24 -35.99 -1.18
CA ASN A 233 -33.45 -36.54 -0.53
C ASN A 233 -33.58 -36.13 0.96
N ALA A 234 -32.48 -35.72 1.58
CA ALA A 234 -32.38 -35.19 2.93
C ALA A 234 -31.24 -34.17 3.01
N THR A 235 -31.11 -33.48 4.14
CA THR A 235 -29.93 -32.67 4.42
C THR A 235 -28.71 -33.58 4.53
N GLY A 236 -27.73 -33.38 3.65
CA GLY A 236 -26.49 -34.15 3.59
C GLY A 236 -25.30 -33.39 4.15
N LEU A 237 -24.24 -34.13 4.43
CA LEU A 237 -22.93 -33.60 4.79
C LEU A 237 -21.92 -34.23 3.84
N LEU A 238 -21.53 -33.49 2.81
CA LEU A 238 -20.50 -33.96 1.89
C LEU A 238 -19.16 -33.94 2.58
N ARG A 239 -18.39 -35.02 2.46
CA ARG A 239 -16.98 -35.08 2.82
C ARG A 239 -16.17 -35.14 1.54
N ILE A 240 -15.30 -34.18 1.38
CA ILE A 240 -14.38 -34.03 0.25
C ILE A 240 -12.99 -34.38 0.75
N ARG A 241 -12.31 -35.24 0.00
CA ARG A 241 -10.94 -35.70 0.27
C ARG A 241 -10.13 -35.64 -1.01
N GLU A 242 -8.84 -35.45 -0.85
CA GLU A 242 -7.90 -35.53 -1.96
C GLU A 242 -7.70 -37.00 -2.38
N THR A 243 -7.42 -37.22 -3.65
CA THR A 243 -7.19 -38.56 -4.20
C THR A 243 -6.09 -38.54 -5.26
N ALA A 244 -5.47 -39.69 -5.52
CA ALA A 244 -4.50 -39.81 -6.61
C ALA A 244 -5.13 -39.37 -7.95
N ARG A 245 -4.36 -38.72 -8.84
CA ARG A 245 -4.85 -38.15 -10.12
C ARG A 245 -4.63 -39.08 -11.33
N ASP A 246 -3.91 -40.18 -11.16
CA ASP A 246 -3.46 -41.10 -12.21
C ASP A 246 -4.55 -42.07 -12.72
N TRP A 247 -5.82 -41.65 -12.67
CA TRP A 247 -6.96 -42.44 -13.14
C TRP A 247 -7.57 -41.93 -14.45
N SER A 248 -8.31 -42.81 -15.10
CA SER A 248 -9.14 -42.51 -16.27
C SER A 248 -10.59 -42.90 -16.00
N THR A 249 -11.53 -42.32 -16.73
CA THR A 249 -12.96 -42.57 -16.50
C THR A 249 -13.40 -43.99 -16.85
N GLY A 250 -12.59 -44.74 -17.62
CA GLY A 250 -12.86 -46.13 -17.98
C GLY A 250 -12.26 -47.17 -17.03
N ASP A 251 -11.26 -46.79 -16.24
CA ASP A 251 -10.39 -47.75 -15.55
C ASP A 251 -10.71 -47.94 -14.07
N ILE A 252 -11.44 -47.02 -13.45
CA ILE A 252 -11.78 -47.09 -12.02
C ILE A 252 -13.19 -47.64 -11.80
N SER A 253 -13.39 -48.24 -10.63
CA SER A 253 -14.61 -48.85 -10.12
C SER A 253 -14.52 -48.80 -8.59
N TYR A 254 -15.51 -49.31 -7.86
CA TYR A 254 -15.41 -49.32 -6.40
C TYR A 254 -14.27 -50.24 -5.91
N ASN A 255 -13.98 -51.32 -6.63
CA ASN A 255 -12.96 -52.32 -6.24
C ASN A 255 -11.52 -51.89 -6.54
N ASN A 256 -11.32 -50.94 -7.46
CA ASN A 256 -9.99 -50.47 -7.89
C ASN A 256 -9.91 -48.93 -7.98
N GLN A 257 -10.68 -48.24 -7.14
CA GLN A 257 -10.67 -46.78 -7.07
C GLN A 257 -9.29 -46.25 -6.67
N PRO A 258 -8.96 -45.00 -7.05
CA PRO A 258 -7.70 -44.38 -6.68
C PRO A 258 -7.57 -44.26 -5.15
N GLU A 259 -6.34 -44.18 -4.67
CA GLU A 259 -6.07 -43.95 -3.25
C GLU A 259 -6.72 -42.63 -2.81
N ILE A 260 -7.47 -42.67 -1.70
CA ILE A 260 -8.06 -41.49 -1.07
C ILE A 260 -7.19 -41.14 0.14
N TYR A 261 -6.66 -39.92 0.17
CA TYR A 261 -5.83 -39.46 1.27
C TYR A 261 -6.70 -38.98 2.43
N ASP A 262 -6.56 -39.62 3.60
CA ASP A 262 -7.39 -39.31 4.78
C ASP A 262 -6.84 -38.13 5.63
N GLY A 263 -5.72 -37.52 5.23
CA GLY A 263 -5.05 -36.46 5.98
C GLY A 263 -5.84 -35.16 6.12
N VAL A 264 -6.45 -34.68 5.02
CA VAL A 264 -7.26 -33.44 5.01
C VAL A 264 -8.68 -33.78 4.60
N ASN A 265 -9.65 -33.25 5.35
CA ASN A 265 -11.07 -33.48 5.12
C ASN A 265 -11.81 -32.14 5.11
N VAL A 266 -12.50 -31.86 4.01
CA VAL A 266 -13.32 -30.67 3.86
C VAL A 266 -14.79 -31.08 3.85
N PHE A 267 -15.62 -30.38 4.62
CA PHE A 267 -17.04 -30.71 4.75
C PHE A 267 -17.92 -29.62 4.16
N ALA A 268 -19.01 -30.02 3.49
CA ALA A 268 -20.02 -29.10 2.96
C ALA A 268 -21.43 -29.59 3.28
N VAL A 269 -22.24 -28.72 3.89
CA VAL A 269 -23.64 -29.01 4.17
C VAL A 269 -24.46 -28.82 2.89
N VAL A 270 -25.31 -29.79 2.57
CA VAL A 270 -26.22 -29.73 1.43
C VAL A 270 -27.65 -29.79 1.94
N PRO A 271 -28.51 -28.80 1.63
CA PRO A 271 -29.91 -28.84 2.04
C PRO A 271 -30.67 -29.95 1.30
N GLN A 272 -31.76 -30.44 1.90
CA GLN A 272 -32.75 -31.22 1.18
C GLN A 272 -33.36 -30.33 0.07
N THR A 273 -33.23 -30.75 -1.18
CA THR A 273 -33.71 -29.95 -2.31
C THR A 273 -34.10 -30.84 -3.49
N THR A 274 -35.13 -30.43 -4.22
CA THR A 274 -35.52 -31.01 -5.51
C THR A 274 -35.18 -30.10 -6.68
N SER A 275 -34.59 -28.93 -6.40
CA SER A 275 -34.18 -27.95 -7.39
C SER A 275 -32.67 -27.72 -7.37
N ALA A 276 -32.14 -27.24 -8.48
CA ALA A 276 -30.71 -27.11 -8.65
C ALA A 276 -30.14 -25.92 -7.84
N GLU A 277 -29.22 -26.18 -6.92
CA GLU A 277 -28.63 -25.17 -6.02
C GLU A 277 -27.10 -25.18 -6.09
N TRP A 278 -26.48 -24.00 -6.11
CA TRP A 278 -25.03 -23.87 -6.07
C TRP A 278 -24.53 -23.93 -4.63
N ILE A 279 -23.47 -24.69 -4.39
CA ILE A 279 -22.67 -24.60 -3.17
C ILE A 279 -21.25 -24.18 -3.52
N TYR A 280 -20.63 -23.48 -2.58
CA TYR A 280 -19.25 -23.03 -2.63
C TYR A 280 -18.53 -23.63 -1.43
N VAL A 281 -17.47 -24.38 -1.68
CA VAL A 281 -16.74 -25.11 -0.65
C VAL A 281 -15.33 -24.57 -0.58
N ASP A 282 -14.90 -24.20 0.63
CA ASP A 282 -13.52 -23.78 0.88
C ASP A 282 -12.60 -24.99 0.90
N MET A 283 -11.78 -25.09 -0.15
CA MET A 283 -10.82 -26.16 -0.40
C MET A 283 -9.39 -25.75 -0.03
N SER A 284 -9.19 -24.55 0.53
CA SER A 284 -7.88 -24.03 0.93
C SER A 284 -7.10 -24.97 1.86
N PRO A 285 -7.72 -25.79 2.74
CA PRO A 285 -7.00 -26.78 3.53
C PRO A 285 -6.16 -27.77 2.70
N PHE A 286 -6.53 -28.05 1.45
CA PHE A 286 -5.75 -28.96 0.58
C PHE A 286 -4.45 -28.34 0.07
N ILE A 287 -4.34 -27.01 0.01
CA ILE A 287 -3.15 -26.32 -0.51
C ILE A 287 -2.25 -25.76 0.60
N ALA A 288 -2.61 -25.93 1.87
CA ALA A 288 -1.88 -25.40 3.01
C ALA A 288 -0.42 -25.90 3.10
N ASN A 289 -0.14 -27.10 2.59
CA ASN A 289 1.21 -27.67 2.53
C ASN A 289 1.91 -27.44 1.18
N GLY A 290 1.38 -26.57 0.32
CA GLY A 290 1.96 -26.26 -1.00
C GLY A 290 1.80 -27.36 -2.05
N SER A 291 0.93 -28.34 -1.82
CA SER A 291 0.71 -29.44 -2.75
C SER A 291 -0.76 -29.82 -2.78
N PHE A 292 -1.35 -29.81 -3.96
CA PHE A 292 -2.66 -30.37 -4.26
C PHE A 292 -2.54 -31.17 -5.55
N THR A 293 -3.13 -32.36 -5.57
CA THR A 293 -3.07 -33.29 -6.71
C THR A 293 -3.92 -32.81 -7.87
N GLY A 294 -4.88 -31.93 -7.64
CA GLY A 294 -5.90 -31.58 -8.62
C GLY A 294 -7.03 -32.60 -8.72
N SER A 295 -7.10 -33.60 -7.82
CA SER A 295 -8.16 -34.61 -7.83
C SER A 295 -8.77 -34.82 -6.44
N ILE A 296 -10.10 -34.99 -6.42
CA ILE A 296 -10.89 -35.16 -5.20
C ILE A 296 -11.89 -36.30 -5.31
N ALA A 297 -12.15 -36.93 -4.17
CA ALA A 297 -13.26 -37.85 -3.94
C ALA A 297 -14.30 -37.19 -3.03
N ILE A 298 -15.57 -37.36 -3.34
CA ILE A 298 -16.71 -36.86 -2.57
C ILE A 298 -17.54 -38.04 -2.07
N SER A 299 -17.75 -38.09 -0.76
CA SER A 299 -18.70 -38.97 -0.08
C SER A 299 -19.79 -38.15 0.63
N ASN A 300 -20.85 -38.82 1.06
CA ASN A 300 -21.78 -38.26 2.03
C ASN A 300 -21.46 -38.88 3.39
N GLU A 301 -21.63 -38.16 4.49
CA GLU A 301 -21.43 -38.69 5.85
C GLU A 301 -22.77 -39.00 6.54
N ILE A 302 -23.88 -38.59 5.92
CA ILE A 302 -25.21 -38.87 6.46
C ILE A 302 -25.74 -40.15 5.85
N PHE A 303 -25.91 -41.16 6.70
CA PHE A 303 -26.41 -42.47 6.31
C PHE A 303 -27.73 -42.39 5.53
N ASP A 304 -27.78 -43.14 4.44
CA ASP A 304 -28.87 -43.25 3.47
C ASP A 304 -29.27 -41.94 2.74
N THR A 305 -28.46 -40.89 2.86
CA THR A 305 -28.68 -39.64 2.14
C THR A 305 -28.12 -39.73 0.73
N TYR A 306 -29.04 -39.67 -0.24
CA TYR A 306 -28.74 -39.64 -1.66
C TYR A 306 -28.66 -38.19 -2.12
N THR A 307 -27.48 -37.79 -2.59
CA THR A 307 -27.27 -36.48 -3.19
C THR A 307 -26.74 -36.67 -4.61
N SER A 308 -27.39 -36.03 -5.58
CA SER A 308 -26.95 -35.98 -6.96
C SER A 308 -26.42 -34.60 -7.28
N LEU A 309 -25.27 -34.54 -7.95
CA LEU A 309 -24.59 -33.31 -8.35
C LEU A 309 -24.50 -33.28 -9.89
N TYR A 310 -24.34 -32.10 -10.48
CA TYR A 310 -24.08 -31.99 -11.91
C TYR A 310 -22.65 -32.42 -12.24
N ALA A 311 -22.50 -33.14 -13.35
CA ALA A 311 -21.22 -33.58 -13.91
C ALA A 311 -20.70 -32.60 -14.97
N SER A 312 -19.52 -32.90 -15.51
CA SER A 312 -18.76 -32.08 -16.46
C SER A 312 -19.48 -31.85 -17.79
N GLU A 313 -20.40 -32.73 -18.21
CA GLU A 313 -21.17 -32.57 -19.46
C GLU A 313 -22.32 -31.55 -19.33
N SER A 314 -22.56 -31.01 -18.14
CA SER A 314 -23.61 -30.02 -17.88
C SER A 314 -23.12 -28.58 -18.11
N SER A 315 -24.03 -27.68 -18.47
CA SER A 315 -23.79 -26.22 -18.35
C SER A 315 -23.60 -25.74 -16.90
N TYR A 316 -23.78 -26.63 -15.93
CA TYR A 316 -23.53 -26.44 -14.52
C TYR A 316 -22.32 -27.26 -14.03
N ALA A 317 -21.37 -27.56 -14.92
CA ALA A 317 -20.14 -28.27 -14.60
C ALA A 317 -19.46 -27.68 -13.35
N PRO A 318 -18.92 -28.53 -12.46
CA PRO A 318 -18.14 -28.05 -11.33
C PRO A 318 -16.89 -27.30 -11.79
N SER A 319 -16.36 -26.43 -10.94
CA SER A 319 -15.08 -25.74 -11.20
C SER A 319 -14.36 -25.42 -9.92
N LEU A 320 -13.03 -25.37 -9.98
CA LEU A 320 -12.21 -24.79 -8.93
C LEU A 320 -11.88 -23.34 -9.28
N THR A 321 -11.87 -22.47 -8.28
CA THR A 321 -11.34 -21.10 -8.39
C THR A 321 -10.20 -20.96 -7.40
N LEU A 322 -9.00 -20.68 -7.92
CA LEU A 322 -7.85 -20.29 -7.14
C LEU A 322 -7.83 -18.76 -7.10
N THR A 323 -7.98 -18.20 -5.91
CA THR A 323 -7.83 -16.78 -5.66
C THR A 323 -6.46 -16.58 -5.04
N ALA A 324 -5.57 -15.88 -5.74
CA ALA A 324 -4.29 -15.49 -5.17
C ALA A 324 -4.58 -14.64 -3.94
N SER A 325 -3.97 -14.98 -2.81
CA SER A 325 -4.01 -14.06 -1.69
C SER A 325 -3.15 -12.87 -2.06
N VAL A 326 -3.81 -11.77 -2.36
CA VAL A 326 -3.16 -10.48 -2.27
C VAL A 326 -2.93 -10.31 -0.78
N LYS A 327 -1.69 -10.57 -0.33
CA LYS A 327 -1.26 -10.08 0.97
C LYS A 327 -1.66 -8.60 0.96
N PRO A 328 -2.54 -8.15 1.86
CA PRO A 328 -2.85 -6.73 1.91
C PRO A 328 -1.49 -6.05 1.96
N ILE A 329 -1.26 -5.11 1.03
CA ILE A 329 -0.17 -4.15 1.15
C ILE A 329 -0.24 -3.75 2.63
N PRO A 330 0.79 -4.00 3.45
CA PRO A 330 0.72 -3.53 4.82
C PRO A 330 0.37 -2.06 4.68
N GLU A 331 -0.80 -1.64 5.17
CA GLU A 331 -1.06 -0.24 5.40
C GLU A 331 0.22 0.24 6.07
N SER A 332 0.97 1.14 5.44
CA SER A 332 2.09 1.80 6.11
C SER A 332 1.49 2.25 7.42
N VAL A 333 1.88 1.57 8.50
CA VAL A 333 1.31 1.82 9.82
C VAL A 333 2.06 3.04 10.28
N VAL A 334 1.61 4.18 9.76
CA VAL A 334 2.11 5.51 10.08
C VAL A 334 1.98 5.66 11.58
N SER A 335 3.09 5.45 12.28
CA SER A 335 3.16 5.52 13.73
C SER A 335 3.75 6.86 14.08
N THR A 336 2.93 7.71 14.71
CA THR A 336 3.35 9.02 15.17
C THR A 336 3.60 8.98 16.67
N GLN A 337 4.81 9.35 17.08
CA GLN A 337 5.23 9.48 18.46
C GLN A 337 5.54 10.95 18.76
N THR A 338 5.03 11.46 19.89
CA THR A 338 5.28 12.84 20.34
C THR A 338 6.10 12.80 21.62
N LEU A 339 7.28 13.42 21.58
CA LEU A 339 8.24 13.46 22.66
C LEU A 339 8.30 14.85 23.28
N ALA A 340 8.27 14.92 24.61
CA ALA A 340 8.64 16.11 25.36
C ALA A 340 10.16 16.15 25.55
N PRO A 341 10.77 17.35 25.65
CA PRO A 341 12.20 17.46 25.89
C PRO A 341 12.54 16.95 27.29
N ASN A 342 13.60 16.14 27.39
CA ASN A 342 14.14 15.68 28.67
C ASN A 342 15.12 16.71 29.27
N LYS A 343 15.68 17.61 28.46
CA LYS A 343 16.50 18.75 28.90
C LYS A 343 16.16 20.01 28.11
N GLY A 344 16.26 21.17 28.76
CA GLY A 344 16.02 22.45 28.09
C GLY A 344 16.62 23.65 28.82
N THR A 345 17.42 24.47 28.13
CA THR A 345 17.95 25.71 28.71
C THR A 345 18.35 26.71 27.63
N TYR A 346 18.97 27.83 28.02
CA TYR A 346 19.68 28.69 27.10
C TYR A 346 21.02 29.12 27.68
N VAL A 347 22.00 29.37 26.81
CA VAL A 347 23.31 29.91 27.19
C VAL A 347 23.41 31.37 26.79
N ARG A 348 24.24 32.16 27.48
CA ARG A 348 24.39 33.60 27.20
C ARG A 348 25.84 34.03 27.23
N GLY A 349 26.26 34.80 26.23
CA GLY A 349 27.60 35.38 26.17
C GLY A 349 27.91 36.43 27.25
N GLY A 350 29.10 37.03 27.14
CA GLY A 350 29.50 38.18 27.97
C GLY A 350 29.76 37.84 29.42
N SER A 351 29.31 38.70 30.34
CA SER A 351 29.51 38.50 31.79
C SER A 351 28.84 37.23 32.33
N SER A 352 27.89 36.66 31.59
CA SER A 352 27.20 35.42 31.93
C SER A 352 27.81 34.18 31.25
N GLN A 353 28.93 34.31 30.53
CA GLN A 353 29.45 33.23 29.68
C GLN A 353 29.81 31.95 30.44
N ASN A 354 30.13 32.07 31.73
CA ASN A 354 30.47 30.97 32.62
C ASN A 354 29.36 30.68 33.65
N SER A 355 28.17 31.25 33.47
CA SER A 355 27.02 31.03 34.35
C SER A 355 26.10 29.98 33.76
N VAL A 356 25.72 29.01 34.57
CA VAL A 356 24.61 28.10 34.27
C VAL A 356 23.31 28.87 34.47
N ILE A 357 22.40 28.78 33.51
CA ILE A 357 21.14 29.51 33.54
C ILE A 357 20.00 28.53 33.84
N SER A 358 19.30 28.78 34.94
CA SER A 358 18.02 28.13 35.25
C SER A 358 16.91 29.14 34.98
N SER A 359 16.06 28.82 34.00
CA SER A 359 14.96 29.66 33.54
C SER A 359 13.74 28.80 33.24
N PRO A 360 12.51 29.28 33.53
CA PRO A 360 11.28 28.59 33.13
C PRO A 360 11.00 28.68 31.63
N ASP A 361 11.74 29.53 30.91
CA ASP A 361 11.63 29.73 29.46
C ASP A 361 13.00 29.60 28.80
N ILE A 362 13.01 29.14 27.55
CA ILE A 362 14.18 29.16 26.67
C ILE A 362 14.20 30.50 25.96
N VAL A 363 15.35 31.18 25.99
CA VAL A 363 15.49 32.50 25.36
C VAL A 363 16.49 32.41 24.22
N VAL A 364 16.05 32.81 23.04
CA VAL A 364 16.90 32.96 21.85
C VAL A 364 17.00 34.44 21.52
N LYS A 365 18.24 34.94 21.42
CA LYS A 365 18.51 36.36 21.16
C LYS A 365 19.79 36.50 20.36
N THR A 366 19.74 37.28 19.30
CA THR A 366 20.95 37.83 18.67
C THR A 366 20.98 39.34 18.88
N SER A 367 22.18 39.87 19.03
CA SER A 367 22.44 41.29 19.25
C SER A 367 23.77 41.63 18.57
N GLY A 368 23.91 42.85 18.07
CA GLY A 368 25.16 43.35 17.49
C GLY A 368 26.32 43.38 18.50
N ASP A 369 26.00 43.34 19.79
CA ASP A 369 26.96 43.02 20.84
C ASP A 369 26.84 41.53 21.26
N PRO A 370 27.85 40.69 20.95
CA PRO A 370 27.83 39.25 21.23
C PRO A 370 27.72 38.92 22.72
N THR A 371 27.97 39.89 23.61
CA THR A 371 27.80 39.71 25.07
C THR A 371 26.33 39.55 25.49
N TYR A 372 25.37 39.90 24.62
CA TYR A 372 23.95 39.74 24.87
C TYR A 372 23.30 38.61 24.07
N THR A 373 24.05 37.94 23.19
CA THR A 373 23.57 36.80 22.40
C THR A 373 23.22 35.62 23.31
N ARG A 374 22.13 34.92 22.96
CA ARG A 374 21.60 33.75 23.65
C ARG A 374 21.20 32.68 22.64
N ASN A 375 21.64 31.45 22.91
CA ASN A 375 21.26 30.28 22.13
C ASN A 375 20.41 29.36 23.01
N GLY A 376 19.28 28.91 22.47
CA GLY A 376 18.45 27.90 23.12
C GLY A 376 19.04 26.51 22.93
N LEU A 377 18.84 25.62 23.89
CA LEU A 377 19.23 24.21 23.84
C LEU A 377 18.03 23.35 24.25
N LEU A 378 17.72 22.36 23.43
CA LEU A 378 16.69 21.34 23.67
C LEU A 378 17.29 19.96 23.45
N GLN A 379 16.84 18.97 24.22
CA GLN A 379 17.18 17.58 23.99
C GLN A 379 15.94 16.71 24.18
N PHE A 380 15.84 15.66 23.37
CA PHE A 380 14.82 14.64 23.38
C PHE A 380 15.49 13.26 23.47
N ASP A 381 14.86 12.34 24.21
CA ASP A 381 15.29 10.95 24.31
C ASP A 381 14.69 10.13 23.16
N LEU A 382 15.55 9.46 22.37
CA LEU A 382 15.13 8.68 21.19
C LEU A 382 15.33 7.17 21.39
N ASN A 383 15.77 6.71 22.57
CA ASN A 383 16.15 5.30 22.79
C ASN A 383 15.01 4.30 22.55
N ASP A 384 13.75 4.72 22.72
CA ASP A 384 12.55 3.89 22.52
C ASP A 384 11.87 4.16 21.17
N ILE A 385 12.50 4.93 20.28
CA ILE A 385 11.97 5.28 18.96
C ILE A 385 12.67 4.44 17.89
N ASN A 386 11.89 3.78 17.04
CA ASN A 386 12.45 3.17 15.84
C ASN A 386 12.66 4.26 14.78
N LEU A 387 13.91 4.65 14.53
CA LEU A 387 14.27 5.61 13.47
C LEU A 387 14.70 4.90 12.17
N GLU A 388 14.25 3.66 11.96
CA GLU A 388 14.41 2.99 10.66
C GLU A 388 13.68 3.78 9.56
N SER A 389 14.39 4.03 8.47
CA SER A 389 13.88 4.78 7.32
C SER A 389 12.74 4.02 6.62
N PRO A 390 11.67 4.70 6.17
CA PRO A 390 11.48 6.15 6.19
C PRO A 390 10.85 6.67 7.50
N PHE A 391 11.37 7.79 8.01
CA PHE A 391 10.76 8.54 9.10
C PHE A 391 10.81 10.04 8.80
N GLU A 392 9.88 10.78 9.41
CA GLU A 392 9.83 12.24 9.44
C GLU A 392 9.96 12.71 10.89
N ALA A 393 10.66 13.82 11.10
CA ALA A 393 10.83 14.43 12.42
C ALA A 393 10.50 15.93 12.37
N THR A 394 9.51 16.34 13.16
CA THR A 394 9.07 17.74 13.27
C THR A 394 9.31 18.26 14.68
N LEU A 395 10.12 19.32 14.81
CA LEU A 395 10.26 20.10 16.03
C LEU A 395 9.15 21.13 16.10
N ARG A 396 8.23 20.95 17.05
CA ARG A 396 7.09 21.83 17.28
C ARG A 396 7.35 22.76 18.47
N LEU A 397 7.27 24.07 18.22
CA LEU A 397 7.58 25.12 19.19
C LEU A 397 6.40 26.07 19.38
N ASN A 398 6.22 26.60 20.59
CA ASN A 398 5.30 27.69 20.86
C ASN A 398 6.06 28.93 21.36
N PHE A 399 5.93 30.04 20.63
CA PHE A 399 6.56 31.30 21.00
C PHE A 399 5.76 32.02 22.07
N LYS A 400 6.20 31.91 23.32
CA LYS A 400 5.68 32.70 24.45
C LYS A 400 5.78 34.20 24.18
N ARG A 401 6.88 34.63 23.55
CA ARG A 401 7.11 36.02 23.14
C ARG A 401 7.88 36.06 21.83
N LEU A 402 7.28 36.69 20.83
CA LEU A 402 7.83 36.98 19.50
C LEU A 402 7.33 38.38 19.13
N ARG A 403 8.23 39.33 18.95
CA ARG A 403 7.90 40.76 18.73
C ARG A 403 8.36 41.30 17.38
N ASN A 404 9.19 40.54 16.69
CA ASN A 404 9.76 40.88 15.41
C ASN A 404 9.64 39.66 14.52
N ASN A 405 9.69 39.87 13.21
CA ASN A 405 9.98 38.77 12.30
C ASN A 405 11.40 38.26 12.58
N ILE A 406 11.58 36.95 12.57
CA ILE A 406 12.87 36.29 12.81
C ILE A 406 13.11 35.23 11.74
N ASN A 407 14.38 34.89 11.55
CA ASN A 407 14.76 33.63 10.94
C ASN A 407 15.46 32.79 12.02
N LEU A 408 14.83 31.67 12.36
CA LEU A 408 15.30 30.73 13.37
C LEU A 408 16.14 29.66 12.69
N SER A 409 17.36 29.50 13.19
CA SER A 409 18.25 28.41 12.82
C SER A 409 18.22 27.30 13.87
N VAL A 410 18.13 26.05 13.39
CA VAL A 410 18.18 24.83 14.19
C VAL A 410 19.36 23.99 13.70
N LYS A 411 20.21 23.55 14.64
CA LYS A 411 21.33 22.64 14.36
C LYS A 411 21.37 21.50 15.37
N ALA A 412 21.71 20.31 14.91
CA ALA A 412 22.02 19.18 15.79
C ALA A 412 23.31 19.43 16.58
N VAL A 413 23.35 19.00 17.84
CA VAL A 413 24.49 19.16 18.75
C VAL A 413 24.77 17.89 19.55
N ASN A 414 25.98 17.77 20.09
CA ASN A 414 26.33 16.67 20.98
C ASN A 414 25.53 16.72 22.31
N ASP A 415 25.51 15.60 23.04
CA ASP A 415 24.95 15.56 24.40
C ASP A 415 25.59 16.61 25.32
N TRP A 416 24.79 17.08 26.28
CA TRP A 416 25.16 18.13 27.22
C TRP A 416 24.45 17.94 28.56
N ASN A 417 25.03 18.52 29.61
CA ASN A 417 24.46 18.46 30.96
C ASN A 417 23.89 19.84 31.34
N GLU A 418 22.59 19.89 31.56
CA GLU A 418 21.84 21.11 31.89
C GLU A 418 22.33 21.82 33.14
N GLU A 419 22.88 21.10 34.12
CA GLU A 419 23.38 21.67 35.37
C GLU A 419 24.76 22.33 35.22
N THR A 420 25.44 22.11 34.09
CA THR A 420 26.84 22.55 33.90
C THR A 420 27.06 23.31 32.60
N VAL A 421 26.12 23.27 31.65
CA VAL A 421 26.25 23.93 30.36
C VAL A 421 26.26 25.45 30.54
N THR A 422 27.23 26.08 29.91
CA THR A 422 27.44 27.54 29.88
C THR A 422 27.75 27.96 28.46
N TRP A 423 27.79 29.27 28.16
CA TRP A 423 28.18 29.75 26.83
C TRP A 423 29.55 29.22 26.40
N SER A 424 30.50 29.19 27.34
CA SER A 424 31.87 28.71 27.10
C SER A 424 31.97 27.19 26.92
N THR A 425 30.94 26.43 27.31
CA THR A 425 30.93 24.96 27.31
C THR A 425 29.74 24.36 26.55
N GLN A 426 29.05 25.19 25.76
CA GLN A 426 27.90 24.75 24.96
C GLN A 426 28.32 23.64 23.99
N PRO A 427 27.43 22.68 23.69
CA PRO A 427 27.78 21.55 22.86
C PRO A 427 28.16 21.98 21.44
N THR A 428 29.11 21.26 20.85
CA THR A 428 29.49 21.42 19.44
C THR A 428 28.40 20.85 18.52
N THR A 429 28.29 21.38 17.31
CA THR A 429 27.39 20.82 16.29
C THR A 429 27.86 19.44 15.85
N THR A 430 26.92 18.54 15.59
CA THR A 430 27.20 17.17 15.10
C THR A 430 27.14 17.07 13.58
N SER A 431 26.51 18.03 12.90
CA SER A 431 26.45 18.12 11.44
C SER A 431 26.58 19.58 10.98
N ASP A 432 26.94 19.76 9.71
CA ASP A 432 26.97 21.08 9.05
C ASP A 432 25.58 21.51 8.55
N VAL A 433 24.60 20.60 8.56
CA VAL A 433 23.21 20.87 8.18
C VAL A 433 22.62 21.89 9.15
N THR A 434 21.95 22.89 8.58
CA THR A 434 21.27 23.95 9.32
C THR A 434 19.88 24.09 8.72
N ILE A 435 18.85 23.94 9.55
CA ILE A 435 17.49 24.25 9.16
C ILE A 435 17.23 25.70 9.49
N GLU A 436 16.77 26.48 8.51
CA GLU A 436 16.45 27.90 8.67
C GLU A 436 14.98 28.12 8.32
N GLU A 437 14.23 28.66 9.28
CA GLU A 437 12.79 28.90 9.12
C GLU A 437 12.44 30.33 9.53
N SER A 438 11.65 30.99 8.68
CA SER A 438 11.22 32.38 8.89
C SER A 438 9.88 32.44 9.59
N PHE A 439 9.83 33.16 10.71
CA PHE A 439 8.61 33.38 11.49
C PHE A 439 8.25 34.86 11.57
N SER A 440 6.96 35.14 11.43
CA SER A 440 6.41 36.50 11.54
C SER A 440 5.90 36.78 12.96
N GLU A 441 5.87 38.06 13.36
CA GLU A 441 5.28 38.48 14.65
C GLU A 441 3.83 37.96 14.84
N ALA A 442 3.08 37.76 13.75
CA ALA A 442 1.71 37.24 13.80
C ALA A 442 1.62 35.81 14.37
N GLN A 443 2.71 35.06 14.41
CA GLN A 443 2.78 33.70 14.99
C GLN A 443 3.10 33.72 16.49
N HIS A 444 3.06 34.89 17.14
CA HIS A 444 3.11 35.00 18.59
C HIS A 444 2.03 34.11 19.25
N GLN A 445 2.44 33.29 20.23
CA GLN A 445 1.60 32.31 20.94
C GLN A 445 0.94 31.25 20.05
N GLN A 446 1.40 31.08 18.81
CA GLN A 446 0.99 29.99 17.94
C GLN A 446 2.01 28.84 17.99
N TRP A 447 1.54 27.64 17.70
CA TRP A 447 2.41 26.52 17.38
C TRP A 447 3.03 26.72 16.00
N VAL A 448 4.31 26.39 15.90
CA VAL A 448 5.03 26.33 14.64
C VAL A 448 5.77 25.00 14.56
N ASP A 449 5.82 24.45 13.35
CA ASP A 449 6.40 23.15 13.05
C ASP A 449 7.64 23.39 12.18
N ILE A 450 8.76 22.75 12.54
CA ILE A 450 10.04 22.85 11.84
C ILE A 450 10.46 21.43 11.48
N ASP A 451 10.66 21.15 10.21
CA ASP A 451 11.19 19.87 9.76
C ASP A 451 12.66 19.75 10.17
N VAL A 452 12.95 18.80 11.07
CA VAL A 452 14.29 18.49 11.56
C VAL A 452 14.71 17.07 11.17
N THR A 453 14.04 16.44 10.20
CA THR A 453 14.31 15.08 9.74
C THR A 453 15.77 14.90 9.34
N SER A 454 16.33 15.84 8.57
CA SER A 454 17.72 15.80 8.12
C SER A 454 18.77 16.09 9.21
N LEU A 455 18.32 16.49 10.41
CA LEU A 455 19.19 16.69 11.58
C LEU A 455 19.34 15.42 12.43
N LEU A 456 18.57 14.37 12.13
CA LEU A 456 18.58 13.09 12.83
C LEU A 456 19.05 11.95 11.91
N SER A 457 19.65 10.93 12.49
CA SER A 457 20.07 9.69 11.84
C SER A 457 19.42 8.48 12.49
N ALA A 458 19.31 7.36 11.76
CA ALA A 458 18.69 6.13 12.26
C ALA A 458 19.34 5.56 13.54
N ASP A 459 20.62 5.86 13.76
CA ASP A 459 21.40 5.41 14.92
C ASP A 459 21.38 6.41 16.10
N ASP A 460 20.67 7.53 15.99
CA ASP A 460 20.66 8.54 17.04
C ASP A 460 19.84 8.10 18.26
N SER A 461 20.49 8.10 19.42
CA SER A 461 19.83 7.89 20.71
C SER A 461 19.29 9.18 21.34
N LEU A 462 19.64 10.34 20.77
CA LEU A 462 19.29 11.67 21.30
C LEU A 462 19.00 12.65 20.18
N GLY A 463 17.86 13.33 20.26
CA GLY A 463 17.56 14.49 19.42
C GLY A 463 17.98 15.76 20.14
N SER A 464 19.19 16.26 19.90
CA SER A 464 19.74 17.42 20.62
C SER A 464 19.89 18.61 19.69
N PHE A 465 19.22 19.73 19.99
CA PHE A 465 19.15 20.88 19.11
C PHE A 465 19.62 22.17 19.78
N ARG A 466 20.35 22.98 19.01
CA ARG A 466 20.63 24.37 19.32
C ARG A 466 19.77 25.28 18.46
N LEU A 467 19.11 26.22 19.12
CA LEU A 467 18.28 27.25 18.51
C LEU A 467 19.04 28.58 18.51
N SER A 468 19.09 29.27 17.38
CA SER A 468 19.73 30.58 17.23
C SER A 468 18.95 31.42 16.22
N ILE A 469 19.07 32.74 16.26
CA ILE A 469 18.43 33.64 15.27
C ILE A 469 19.51 34.47 14.57
N ASP A 470 19.31 34.81 13.32
CA ASP A 470 20.30 35.51 12.49
C ASP A 470 20.24 37.05 12.60
N SER A 471 19.16 37.57 13.19
CA SER A 471 18.82 38.99 13.23
C SER A 471 18.61 39.48 14.66
N GLU A 472 18.78 40.79 14.88
CA GLU A 472 18.58 41.41 16.19
C GLU A 472 17.12 41.28 16.65
N ALA A 473 16.84 40.25 17.41
CA ALA A 473 15.52 39.98 17.93
C ALA A 473 15.61 39.27 19.28
N TYR A 474 14.46 39.13 19.93
CA TYR A 474 14.32 38.48 21.22
C TYR A 474 13.12 37.57 21.17
N VAL A 475 13.33 36.29 21.45
CA VAL A 475 12.29 35.26 21.48
C VAL A 475 12.32 34.50 22.80
N GLU A 476 11.15 34.31 23.40
CA GLU A 476 10.93 33.35 24.48
C GLU A 476 10.11 32.18 23.95
N ILE A 477 10.60 30.98 24.25
CA ILE A 477 9.94 29.70 24.01
C ILE A 477 9.65 29.09 25.37
N HIS A 478 8.49 28.47 25.53
CA HIS A 478 8.20 27.73 26.76
C HIS A 478 9.22 26.59 26.93
N LYS A 479 9.78 26.41 28.14
CA LYS A 479 10.66 25.26 28.42
C LYS A 479 9.85 24.02 28.81
N SER A 480 8.95 24.19 29.77
CA SER A 480 8.07 23.15 30.30
C SER A 480 6.80 23.80 30.85
N ASN A 481 5.74 23.79 30.05
CA ASN A 481 4.40 24.23 30.44
C ASN A 481 3.42 23.17 29.91
N GLN A 482 2.55 22.60 30.75
CA GLN A 482 1.70 21.46 30.37
C GLN A 482 0.91 21.65 29.06
N ALA A 483 0.64 22.89 28.64
CA ALA A 483 -0.06 23.18 27.39
C ALA A 483 0.84 23.60 26.21
N PHE A 484 2.09 24.00 26.45
CA PHE A 484 2.96 24.65 25.43
C PHE A 484 4.42 24.17 25.48
N THR A 485 4.67 23.01 26.07
CA THR A 485 6.03 22.43 26.11
C THR A 485 6.45 22.08 24.69
N PRO A 486 7.69 22.39 24.26
CA PRO A 486 8.21 21.97 22.95
C PRO A 486 7.99 20.48 22.72
N GLU A 487 7.78 20.10 21.47
CA GLU A 487 7.53 18.71 21.10
C GLU A 487 8.46 18.31 19.96
N LEU A 488 8.95 17.08 19.98
CA LEU A 488 9.52 16.43 18.80
C LEU A 488 8.52 15.35 18.37
N VAL A 489 7.94 15.54 17.19
CA VAL A 489 6.98 14.61 16.59
C VAL A 489 7.71 13.76 15.57
N ILE A 490 7.79 12.46 15.80
CA ILE A 490 8.38 11.49 14.88
C ILE A 490 7.27 10.67 14.24
N THR A 491 7.27 10.56 12.92
CA THR A 491 6.33 9.75 12.14
C THR A 491 7.11 8.69 11.37
N THR A 492 6.80 7.41 11.55
CA THR A 492 7.46 6.27 10.88
C THR A 492 6.45 5.47 10.06
N ASN A 493 6.81 5.03 8.85
CA ASN A 493 5.86 4.35 7.93
C ASN A 493 6.12 2.86 7.73
#